data_AF-A0A350ZXF2-F1
#
_entry.id   AF-A0A350ZXF2-F1
#
_cell.length_a   1.000
_cell.length_b   1.000
_cell.length_c   1.000
_cell.angle_alpha   90.00
_cell.angle_beta   90.00
_cell.angle_gamma   90.00
#
_symmetry.space_group_name_H-M   'P 1'
#
loop_
_entity.id
_entity.type
_entity.pdbx_description
1 polymer ?
#
loop_
_entity_poly.entity_id
_entity_poly.type
_entity_poly.pdbx_seq_one_letter_code
_entity_poly.pdbx_strand_id
1 'polypeptide(L)'
;MSARRLIALISQKGGSGKTTVSLQLAAGLGLQGYRVALADLDPQESASRWAELAPADAPIASEVLQLKGSAVDMAEALRPVARRVDVVVMDCPPSIEHPHTMSALELCDVALVPVVPSPTDLWATRGIERLILDRQRSRPALCGVLLPNRVMRTALAGDVLEVLQDFKLPVLDA
;
A
#
# COMPACT_ATOMS: atom_id res chain seq x y z
N MET A 1 13.02 -15.80 -6.78
CA MET A 1 12.13 -14.98 -5.93
C MET A 1 10.71 -15.34 -6.33
N SER A 2 9.79 -15.66 -5.42
CA SER A 2 8.36 -15.56 -5.74
C SER A 2 7.48 -15.53 -4.48
N ALA A 3 7.49 -14.40 -3.77
CA ALA A 3 6.22 -13.89 -3.30
C ALA A 3 5.48 -13.57 -4.61
N ARG A 4 4.35 -14.22 -4.85
CA ARG A 4 3.69 -14.15 -6.16
C ARG A 4 3.07 -12.78 -6.44
N ARG A 5 2.94 -11.89 -5.45
CA ARG A 5 2.60 -10.48 -5.61
C ARG A 5 3.23 -9.58 -4.53
N LEU A 6 3.76 -8.44 -4.93
CA LEU A 6 4.17 -7.34 -4.04
C LEU A 6 3.16 -6.19 -4.15
N ILE A 7 2.51 -5.82 -3.04
CA ILE A 7 1.52 -4.74 -2.98
C ILE A 7 2.06 -3.62 -2.09
N ALA A 8 2.29 -2.44 -2.65
CA ALA A 8 2.69 -1.25 -1.90
C ALA A 8 1.49 -0.38 -1.57
N LEU A 9 1.32 -0.02 -0.30
CA LEU A 9 0.38 1.03 0.09
C LEU A 9 1.12 2.38 0.07
N ILE A 10 0.70 3.28 -0.82
CA ILE A 10 1.37 4.57 -1.04
C ILE A 10 0.44 5.71 -0.67
N SER A 11 0.96 6.69 0.08
CA SER A 11 0.23 7.93 0.38
C SER A 11 1.19 9.10 0.59
N GLN A 12 0.78 10.30 0.19
CA GLN A 12 1.58 11.52 0.38
C GLN A 12 1.33 12.20 1.74
N LYS A 13 0.33 11.75 2.50
CA LYS A 13 -0.05 12.36 3.78
C LYS A 13 -0.25 11.32 4.86
N GLY A 14 0.06 11.72 6.10
CA GLY A 14 -0.39 11.00 7.28
C GLY A 14 -1.92 11.01 7.39
N GLY A 15 -2.49 9.93 7.90
CA GLY A 15 -3.93 9.86 8.17
C GLY A 15 -4.81 9.34 7.04
N SER A 16 -4.27 9.02 5.86
CA SER A 16 -4.97 8.37 4.73
C SER A 16 -5.51 6.97 5.03
N GLY A 17 -5.12 6.39 6.18
CA GLY A 17 -5.49 5.04 6.60
C GLY A 17 -4.63 3.93 6.01
N LYS A 18 -3.50 4.27 5.38
CA LYS A 18 -2.52 3.35 4.79
C LYS A 18 -2.18 2.14 5.69
N THR A 19 -1.66 2.35 6.89
CA THR A 19 -1.33 1.27 7.84
C THR A 19 -2.54 0.40 8.17
N THR A 20 -3.71 1.01 8.37
CA THR A 20 -4.96 0.26 8.59
C THR A 20 -5.32 -0.59 7.38
N VAL A 21 -5.25 -0.04 6.16
CA VAL A 21 -5.50 -0.78 4.92
C VAL A 21 -4.47 -1.91 4.75
N SER A 22 -3.19 -1.67 5.04
CA SER A 22 -2.13 -2.69 5.00
C SER A 22 -2.47 -3.90 5.85
N LEU A 23 -2.86 -3.65 7.11
CA LEU A 23 -3.22 -4.68 8.08
C LEU A 23 -4.50 -5.41 7.72
N GLN A 24 -5.54 -4.68 7.29
CA GLN A 24 -6.83 -5.25 6.91
C GLN A 24 -6.73 -6.05 5.60
N LEU A 25 -5.95 -5.57 4.63
CA LEU A 25 -5.68 -6.29 3.39
C LEU A 25 -4.92 -7.59 3.66
N ALA A 26 -3.88 -7.52 4.50
CA ALA A 26 -3.11 -8.71 4.86
C ALA A 26 -4.00 -9.72 5.60
N ALA A 27 -4.82 -9.25 6.55
CA ALA A 27 -5.79 -10.07 7.27
C ALA A 27 -6.83 -10.72 6.36
N GLY A 28 -7.43 -9.94 5.47
CA GLY A 28 -8.43 -10.42 4.51
C GLY A 28 -7.85 -11.47 3.58
N LEU A 29 -6.65 -11.25 3.03
CA LEU A 29 -5.95 -12.23 2.21
C LEU A 29 -5.61 -13.51 2.99
N GLY A 30 -5.17 -13.38 4.24
CA GLY A 30 -4.93 -14.52 5.15
C GLY A 30 -6.20 -15.36 5.37
N LEU A 31 -7.34 -14.70 5.60
CA LEU A 31 -8.65 -15.36 5.74
C LEU A 31 -9.11 -16.06 4.45
N GLN A 32 -8.66 -15.58 3.28
CA GLN A 32 -8.89 -16.25 1.99
C GLN A 32 -7.88 -17.39 1.71
N GLY A 33 -7.00 -17.71 2.66
CA GLY A 33 -6.05 -18.83 2.56
C GLY A 33 -4.72 -18.48 1.89
N TYR A 34 -4.45 -17.21 1.59
CA TYR A 34 -3.14 -16.79 1.10
C TYR A 34 -2.14 -16.71 2.25
N ARG A 35 -0.90 -17.12 2.01
CA ARG A 35 0.20 -16.84 2.95
C ARG A 35 0.67 -15.41 2.71
N VAL A 36 0.57 -14.56 3.73
CA VAL A 36 0.85 -13.13 3.60
C VAL A 36 1.97 -12.73 4.54
N ALA A 37 2.92 -11.94 4.05
CA ALA A 37 3.86 -11.18 4.86
C ALA A 37 3.48 -9.70 4.85
N LEU A 38 3.67 -9.05 5.99
CA LEU A 38 3.60 -7.60 6.12
C LEU A 38 5.02 -7.04 6.20
N ALA A 39 5.35 -6.09 5.35
CA ALA A 39 6.61 -5.37 5.37
C ALA A 39 6.35 -3.92 5.79
N ASP A 40 6.87 -3.53 6.93
CA ASP A 40 6.80 -2.17 7.45
C ASP A 40 8.03 -1.39 6.98
N LEU A 41 7.79 -0.35 6.18
CA LEU A 41 8.83 0.52 5.64
C LEU A 41 8.79 1.90 6.31
N ASP A 42 7.78 2.16 7.13
CA ASP A 42 7.60 3.43 7.84
C ASP A 42 8.52 3.46 9.08
N PRO A 43 9.39 4.47 9.22
CA PRO A 43 10.19 4.64 10.43
C PRO A 43 9.39 4.72 11.73
N GLN A 44 8.09 5.01 11.69
CA GLN A 44 7.21 4.98 12.86
C GLN A 44 6.80 3.57 13.29
N GLU A 45 7.02 2.57 12.45
CA GLU A 45 6.84 1.13 12.74
C GLU A 45 5.43 0.80 13.27
N SER A 46 4.42 1.54 12.80
CA SER A 46 3.04 1.44 13.30
C SER A 46 2.39 0.11 12.92
N ALA A 47 2.66 -0.40 11.71
CA ALA A 47 2.19 -1.71 11.27
C ALA A 47 2.79 -2.83 12.12
N SER A 48 4.10 -2.76 12.37
CA SER A 48 4.84 -3.75 13.16
C SER A 48 4.30 -3.85 14.58
N ARG A 49 4.20 -2.71 15.28
CA ARG A 49 3.68 -2.66 16.66
C ARG A 49 2.25 -3.18 16.76
N TRP A 50 1.41 -2.89 15.77
CA TRP A 50 0.03 -3.36 15.79
C TRP A 50 -0.06 -4.87 15.60
N ALA A 51 0.77 -5.43 14.71
CA ALA A 51 0.84 -6.88 14.51
C ALA A 51 1.42 -7.62 15.73
N GLU A 52 2.39 -7.03 16.43
CA GLU A 52 2.93 -7.59 17.69
C GLU A 52 1.90 -7.64 18.83
N LEU A 53 1.00 -6.66 18.89
CA LEU A 53 -0.06 -6.60 19.90
C LEU A 53 -1.26 -7.48 19.57
N ALA A 54 -1.33 -8.04 18.36
CA ALA A 54 -2.43 -8.88 17.96
C ALA A 54 -2.35 -10.27 18.60
N PRO A 55 -3.51 -10.93 18.85
CA PRO A 55 -3.53 -12.33 19.24
C PRO A 55 -2.75 -13.22 18.27
N ALA A 56 -2.11 -14.27 18.78
CA ALA A 56 -1.28 -15.15 17.95
C ALA A 56 -2.07 -15.88 16.84
N ASP A 57 -3.38 -16.02 17.00
CA ASP A 57 -4.31 -16.60 16.03
C ASP A 57 -4.95 -15.56 15.11
N ALA A 58 -4.63 -14.27 15.28
CA ALA A 58 -5.14 -13.22 14.42
C ALA A 58 -4.64 -13.42 12.98
N PRO A 59 -5.51 -13.34 11.98
CA PRO A 59 -5.16 -13.70 10.60
C PRO A 59 -4.32 -12.63 9.89
N ILE A 60 -3.64 -11.73 10.60
CA ILE A 60 -3.05 -10.48 10.06
C ILE A 60 -1.92 -10.76 9.09
N ALA A 61 -0.89 -11.47 9.51
CA ALA A 61 0.22 -11.85 8.66
C ALA A 61 0.95 -13.03 9.28
N SER A 62 1.45 -13.93 8.42
CA SER A 62 2.30 -15.04 8.85
C SER A 62 3.72 -14.60 9.22
N GLU A 63 4.15 -13.43 8.73
CA GLU A 63 5.48 -12.88 8.95
C GLU A 63 5.39 -11.34 8.90
N VAL A 64 6.07 -10.65 9.82
CA VAL A 64 6.19 -9.19 9.86
C VAL A 64 7.67 -8.84 9.71
N LEU A 65 7.97 -7.95 8.78
CA LEU A 65 9.33 -7.59 8.40
C LEU A 65 9.50 -6.09 8.52
N GLN A 66 10.68 -5.65 8.93
CA GLN A 66 11.10 -4.26 8.73
C GLN A 66 12.02 -4.19 7.53
N LEU A 67 11.66 -3.38 6.54
CA LEU A 67 12.47 -3.16 5.34
C LEU A 67 13.01 -1.74 5.31
N LYS A 68 14.32 -1.62 5.11
CA LYS A 68 15.05 -0.35 5.11
C LYS A 68 16.07 -0.36 3.97
N GLY A 69 16.44 0.82 3.47
CA GLY A 69 17.46 0.96 2.42
C GLY A 69 16.89 1.15 1.01
N SER A 70 17.71 0.83 0.01
CA SER A 70 17.38 0.95 -1.41
C SER A 70 16.48 -0.19 -1.90
N ALA A 71 15.96 -0.09 -3.13
CA ALA A 71 15.21 -1.16 -3.78
C ALA A 71 16.02 -2.47 -3.87
N VAL A 72 17.34 -2.39 -4.05
CA VAL A 72 18.21 -3.57 -4.05
C VAL A 72 18.20 -4.20 -2.67
N ASP A 73 18.47 -3.43 -1.62
CA ASP A 73 18.51 -3.91 -0.23
C ASP A 73 17.19 -4.55 0.19
N MET A 74 16.06 -3.89 -0.13
CA MET A 74 14.72 -4.40 0.14
C MET A 74 14.43 -5.68 -0.64
N ALA A 75 14.82 -5.76 -1.91
CA ALA A 75 14.65 -6.97 -2.71
C ALA A 75 15.46 -8.14 -2.14
N GLU A 76 16.69 -7.90 -1.67
CA GLU A 76 17.51 -8.92 -1.03
C GLU A 76 16.91 -9.40 0.29
N ALA A 77 16.45 -8.48 1.14
CA ALA A 77 15.76 -8.79 2.39
C ALA A 77 14.46 -9.57 2.16
N LEU A 78 13.76 -9.32 1.05
CA LEU A 78 12.54 -10.05 0.68
C LEU A 78 12.82 -11.46 0.11
N ARG A 79 14.04 -11.78 -0.36
CA ARG A 79 14.34 -13.09 -1.00
C ARG A 79 13.98 -14.32 -0.15
N PRO A 80 14.27 -14.37 1.17
CA PRO A 80 13.94 -15.53 1.99
C PRO A 80 12.42 -15.70 2.19
N VAL A 81 11.72 -14.58 2.35
CA VAL A 81 10.26 -14.51 2.59
C VAL A 81 9.50 -14.88 1.32
N ALA A 82 10.00 -14.41 0.18
CA ALA A 82 9.49 -14.67 -1.16
C ALA A 82 9.57 -16.15 -1.60
N ARG A 83 9.87 -17.11 -0.71
CA ARG A 83 9.69 -18.54 -0.99
C ARG A 83 8.59 -19.18 -0.16
N ARG A 84 8.11 -18.46 0.86
CA ARG A 84 7.22 -18.96 1.91
C ARG A 84 5.83 -18.34 1.85
N VAL A 85 5.72 -17.14 1.27
CA VAL A 85 4.45 -16.40 1.17
C VAL A 85 4.01 -16.22 -0.27
N ASP A 86 2.71 -16.03 -0.45
CA ASP A 86 2.08 -15.78 -1.74
C ASP A 86 1.99 -14.27 -2.03
N VAL A 87 1.83 -13.44 -0.98
CA VAL A 87 1.71 -11.98 -1.09
C VAL A 87 2.57 -11.29 -0.04
N VAL A 88 3.22 -10.18 -0.42
CA VAL A 88 3.81 -9.22 0.54
C VAL A 88 3.07 -7.91 0.44
N VAL A 89 2.59 -7.42 1.58
CA VAL A 89 1.95 -6.11 1.72
C VAL A 89 2.96 -5.16 2.34
N MET A 90 3.31 -4.09 1.64
CA MET A 90 4.32 -3.10 2.06
C MET A 90 3.66 -1.82 2.55
N ASP A 91 3.78 -1.53 3.83
CA ASP A 91 3.30 -0.28 4.45
C ASP A 91 4.36 0.82 4.30
N CYS A 92 4.19 1.72 3.33
CA CYS A 92 5.19 2.76 3.05
C CYS A 92 5.13 3.93 4.05
N PRO A 93 6.14 4.80 4.14
CA PRO A 93 6.03 6.08 4.86
C PRO A 93 4.95 7.03 4.29
N PRO A 94 4.47 8.03 5.05
CA PRO A 94 3.49 9.02 4.60
C PRO A 94 4.13 10.14 3.75
N SER A 95 4.96 9.77 2.78
CA SER A 95 5.60 10.69 1.84
C SER A 95 6.00 9.94 0.57
N ILE A 96 5.69 10.51 -0.59
CA ILE A 96 6.10 9.97 -1.89
C ILE A 96 7.56 10.26 -2.25
N GLU A 97 8.18 11.24 -1.62
CA GLU A 97 9.60 11.56 -1.83
C GLU A 97 10.52 10.72 -0.92
N HIS A 98 9.93 9.99 0.04
CA HIS A 98 10.70 9.15 0.95
C HIS A 98 11.40 8.01 0.18
N PRO A 99 12.71 7.76 0.40
CA PRO A 99 13.47 6.72 -0.32
C PRO A 99 12.83 5.33 -0.28
N HIS A 100 12.25 4.96 0.88
CA HIS A 100 11.55 3.69 1.03
C HIS A 100 10.27 3.59 0.18
N THR A 101 9.49 4.67 0.05
CA THR A 101 8.30 4.70 -0.83
C THR A 101 8.71 4.53 -2.29
N MET A 102 9.78 5.21 -2.69
CA MET A 102 10.33 5.10 -4.05
C MET A 102 10.84 3.69 -4.34
N SER A 103 11.54 3.09 -3.38
CA SER A 103 12.04 1.71 -3.48
C SER A 103 10.90 0.69 -3.54
N ALA A 104 9.85 0.87 -2.73
CA ALA A 104 8.66 0.03 -2.77
C ALA A 104 7.96 0.11 -4.13
N LEU A 105 7.81 1.32 -4.69
CA LEU A 105 7.21 1.54 -6.02
C LEU A 105 8.04 0.92 -7.15
N GLU A 106 9.35 0.84 -6.99
CA GLU A 106 10.24 0.15 -7.96
C GLU A 106 10.06 -1.36 -7.97
N LEU A 107 9.74 -1.93 -6.81
CA LEU A 107 9.62 -3.37 -6.62
C LEU A 107 8.20 -3.88 -6.82
N CYS A 108 7.18 -3.11 -6.45
CA CYS A 108 5.81 -3.60 -6.36
C CYS A 108 5.21 -3.98 -7.71
N ASP A 109 4.27 -4.92 -7.67
CA ASP A 109 3.38 -5.25 -8.78
C ASP A 109 2.11 -4.40 -8.74
N VAL A 110 1.67 -4.04 -7.53
CA VAL A 110 0.48 -3.20 -7.31
C VAL A 110 0.84 -2.03 -6.39
N ALA A 111 0.57 -0.82 -6.84
CA ALA A 111 0.59 0.41 -6.03
C ALA A 111 -0.86 0.79 -5.68
N LEU A 112 -1.26 0.52 -4.44
CA LEU A 112 -2.60 0.82 -3.94
C LEU A 112 -2.55 2.12 -3.13
N VAL A 113 -3.42 3.07 -3.48
CA VAL A 113 -3.40 4.43 -2.94
C VAL A 113 -4.69 4.68 -2.18
N PRO A 114 -4.69 4.61 -0.84
CA PRO A 114 -5.85 4.99 -0.03
C PRO A 114 -6.11 6.49 -0.14
N VAL A 115 -7.34 6.85 -0.49
CA VAL A 115 -7.80 8.24 -0.66
C VAL A 115 -8.98 8.50 0.25
N VAL A 116 -8.83 9.42 1.19
CA VAL A 116 -9.97 9.91 1.97
C VAL A 116 -10.72 10.94 1.13
N PRO A 117 -12.07 10.89 1.01
CA PRO A 117 -12.85 11.87 0.27
C PRO A 117 -12.81 13.28 0.88
N SER A 118 -11.70 13.99 0.69
CA SER A 118 -11.51 15.38 1.06
C SER A 118 -10.84 16.17 -0.07
N PRO A 119 -11.12 17.47 -0.23
CA PRO A 119 -10.48 18.30 -1.26
C PRO A 119 -8.95 18.29 -1.18
N THR A 120 -8.39 18.27 0.03
CA THR A 120 -6.95 18.29 0.19
C THR A 120 -6.33 16.97 -0.26
N ASP A 121 -7.01 15.84 -0.07
CA ASP A 121 -6.53 14.52 -0.45
C ASP A 121 -6.55 14.30 -1.96
N LEU A 122 -7.49 14.92 -2.68
CA LEU A 122 -7.46 14.94 -4.14
C LEU A 122 -6.15 15.51 -4.68
N TRP A 123 -5.69 16.64 -4.15
CA TRP A 123 -4.44 17.29 -4.59
C TRP A 123 -3.21 16.42 -4.33
N ALA A 124 -3.15 15.78 -3.16
CA ALA A 124 -2.08 14.82 -2.85
C ALA A 124 -2.14 13.60 -3.79
N THR A 125 -3.34 13.09 -4.04
CA THR A 125 -3.53 11.91 -4.90
C THR A 125 -3.08 12.20 -6.33
N ARG A 126 -3.25 13.43 -6.85
CA ARG A 126 -2.76 13.81 -8.19
C ARG A 126 -1.23 13.67 -8.31
N GLY A 127 -0.48 14.01 -7.26
CA GLY A 127 0.97 13.82 -7.23
C GLY A 127 1.37 12.35 -7.29
N ILE A 128 0.67 11.51 -6.51
CA ILE A 128 0.87 10.05 -6.48
C ILE A 128 0.52 9.42 -7.84
N GLU A 129 -0.61 9.81 -8.42
CA GLU A 129 -1.06 9.36 -9.75
C GLU A 129 0.02 9.62 -10.80
N ARG A 130 0.53 10.85 -10.86
CA ARG A 130 1.58 11.20 -11.82
C ARG A 130 2.82 10.33 -11.64
N LEU A 131 3.25 10.12 -10.39
CA LEU A 131 4.40 9.28 -10.08
C LEU A 131 4.21 7.83 -10.54
N ILE A 132 3.05 7.24 -10.28
CA ILE A 132 2.73 5.87 -10.70
C ILE A 132 2.66 5.77 -12.23
N LEU A 133 1.96 6.70 -12.90
CA LEU A 133 1.84 6.73 -14.35
C LEU A 133 3.22 6.88 -15.03
N ASP A 134 4.08 7.74 -14.49
CA ASP A 134 5.44 7.91 -15.00
C ASP A 134 6.26 6.62 -14.81
N ARG A 135 6.09 5.91 -13.68
CA ARG A 135 6.72 4.60 -13.47
C ARG A 135 6.20 3.54 -14.45
N GLN A 136 4.89 3.51 -14.72
CA GLN A 136 4.27 2.57 -15.67
C GLN A 136 4.84 2.68 -17.09
N ARG A 137 5.37 3.85 -17.50
CA ARG A 137 6.06 4.00 -18.79
C ARG A 137 7.28 3.08 -18.92
N SER A 138 7.97 2.83 -17.81
CA SER A 138 9.15 1.94 -17.75
C SER A 138 8.82 0.53 -17.27
N ARG A 139 7.72 0.37 -16.52
CA ARG A 139 7.20 -0.91 -16.02
C ARG A 139 5.71 -1.07 -16.34
N PRO A 140 5.33 -1.42 -17.58
CA PRO A 140 3.92 -1.52 -17.97
C PRO A 140 3.10 -2.54 -17.16
N ALA A 141 3.76 -3.49 -16.49
CA ALA A 141 3.12 -4.48 -15.63
C ALA A 141 2.72 -3.93 -14.24
N LEU A 142 3.23 -2.77 -13.82
CA LEU A 142 2.83 -2.14 -12.57
C LEU A 142 1.36 -1.73 -12.64
N CYS A 143 0.55 -2.18 -11.68
CA CYS A 143 -0.84 -1.81 -11.55
C CYS A 143 -1.00 -0.71 -10.49
N GLY A 144 -1.40 0.51 -10.90
CA GLY A 144 -1.78 1.57 -9.98
C GLY A 144 -3.28 1.60 -9.75
N VAL A 145 -3.72 1.74 -8.50
CA VAL A 145 -5.14 1.72 -8.15
C VAL A 145 -5.44 2.69 -7.01
N LEU A 146 -6.54 3.44 -7.11
CA LEU A 146 -7.04 4.31 -6.06
C LEU A 146 -8.09 3.56 -5.23
N LEU A 147 -7.98 3.64 -3.90
CA LEU A 147 -8.91 3.05 -2.96
C LEU A 147 -9.60 4.16 -2.16
N PRO A 148 -10.87 4.47 -2.43
CA PRO A 148 -11.64 5.33 -1.55
C PRO A 148 -11.68 4.73 -0.14
N ASN A 149 -11.30 5.52 0.86
CA ASN A 149 -11.19 5.10 2.25
C ASN A 149 -11.91 6.08 3.17
N ARG A 150 -12.50 5.59 4.26
CA ARG A 150 -13.30 6.40 5.21
C ARG A 150 -14.38 7.24 4.49
N VAL A 151 -15.04 6.66 3.50
CA VAL A 151 -16.12 7.32 2.77
C VAL A 151 -17.29 7.56 3.73
N MET A 152 -17.57 8.82 4.04
CA MET A 152 -18.71 9.23 4.85
C MET A 152 -19.89 9.57 3.94
N ARG A 153 -21.13 9.39 4.41
CA ARG A 153 -22.34 9.72 3.64
C ARG A 153 -22.63 11.22 3.73
N THR A 154 -21.83 12.02 3.03
CA THR A 154 -21.99 13.49 2.96
C THR A 154 -22.00 13.93 1.49
N ALA A 155 -22.62 15.07 1.20
CA ALA A 155 -22.61 15.65 -0.16
C ALA A 155 -21.17 15.89 -0.64
N LEU A 156 -20.32 16.48 0.22
CA LEU A 156 -18.91 16.71 -0.09
C LEU A 156 -18.14 15.43 -0.43
N ALA A 157 -18.39 14.32 0.27
CA ALA A 157 -17.75 13.05 -0.05
C ALA A 157 -18.21 12.53 -1.42
N GLY A 158 -19.49 12.72 -1.76
CA GLY A 158 -20.03 12.44 -3.10
C GLY A 158 -19.30 13.23 -4.19
N ASP A 159 -19.23 14.56 -4.03
CA ASP A 159 -18.54 15.44 -5.00
C ASP A 159 -17.06 15.04 -5.19
N VAL A 160 -16.37 14.68 -4.10
CA VAL A 160 -14.97 14.25 -4.16
C VAL A 160 -14.83 12.89 -4.87
N LEU A 161 -15.76 11.95 -4.65
CA LEU A 161 -15.75 10.66 -5.33
C LEU A 161 -16.01 10.80 -6.84
N GLU A 162 -16.86 11.75 -7.24
CA GLU A 162 -17.06 12.07 -8.66
C GLU A 162 -15.76 12.59 -9.27
N VAL A 163 -15.07 13.52 -8.61
CA VAL A 163 -13.77 14.04 -9.09
C VAL A 163 -12.69 12.96 -9.11
N LEU A 164 -12.76 11.93 -8.25
CA LEU A 164 -11.85 10.80 -8.30
C LEU A 164 -11.97 9.99 -9.59
N GLN A 165 -13.14 10.00 -10.25
CA GLN A 165 -13.32 9.31 -11.53
C GLN A 165 -12.57 10.01 -12.68
N ASP A 166 -12.16 11.28 -12.52
CA ASP A 166 -11.32 12.00 -13.48
C ASP A 166 -9.83 11.60 -13.39
N PHE A 167 -9.48 10.66 -12.52
CA PHE A 167 -8.15 10.09 -12.45
C PHE A 167 -7.98 9.02 -13.54
N LYS A 168 -6.79 8.94 -14.09
CA LYS A 168 -6.39 7.92 -15.07
C LYS A 168 -6.15 6.57 -14.42
N LEU A 169 -5.80 6.56 -13.13
CA LEU A 169 -5.75 5.32 -12.37
C LEU A 169 -7.17 4.84 -12.07
N PRO A 170 -7.43 3.52 -12.19
CA PRO A 170 -8.72 2.96 -11.80
C PRO A 170 -9.00 3.20 -10.31
N VAL A 171 -10.26 3.52 -10.02
CA VAL A 171 -10.80 3.65 -8.66
C VAL A 171 -11.52 2.36 -8.31
N LEU A 172 -11.21 1.75 -7.16
CA LEU A 172 -11.96 0.58 -6.68
C LEU A 172 -13.36 1.01 -6.23
N ASP A 173 -14.32 0.14 -6.47
CA ASP A 173 -15.69 0.31 -6.00
C ASP A 173 -15.72 0.48 -4.47
N ALA A 174 -16.53 1.43 -4.00
CA ALA A 174 -16.73 1.77 -2.60
C ALA A 174 -18.14 1.40 -2.13
#